data_AF-A0A6P5FYJ7-F1
#
_entry.id   AF-A0A6P5FYJ7-F1
#
_cell.length_a   1.000
_cell.length_b   1.000
_cell.length_c   1.000
_cell.angle_alpha   90.00
_cell.angle_beta   90.00
_cell.angle_gamma   90.00
#
_symmetry.space_group_name_H-M   'P 1'
#
loop_
_entity.id
_entity.type
_entity.pdbx_description
1 polymer ?
#
loop_
_entity_poly.entity_id
_entity_poly.type
_entity_poly.pdbx_seq_one_letter_code
_entity_poly.pdbx_strand_id
1 'polypeptide(L)'
;MVKSNEFDKDNPIMKVGMKYPNKKTLKRSLDHFAVKTLNNEHECPSVNRCGNKMASQFWVCDRVVDWLKTEGEISVPDLQKRLLRTYNVDVPYLRCFRGKELACEEIHGNWEESYERMVDFKEEIIRRNPGSIVDIKTQNCTDGRICFQRIFVAFEACLKGFLDGCRPYLAIDGCHLKGKYKGVLAAATAIDGNKWLFPVAYAVIESENIDSWEWFLRNLQLGIGNPEGLVISSDRQKGLDEAVFRVYPLVEHRECVRHLYTNFKRKFPGRILKQTLYSAALAYTPSQYEANMSKLMEANPAAIEFLRQNHNMIWSRSQFGTQAKCNYITNNLSESFNSWISEARYKPVLELLDSIRQKIMTKMDSRRREARKWKLSLVPAALHHIDAKSKGLGNYTICRSSNTMAEVISPDSRCEVILDERKCTCRSWQVTGLPCIHACAFITSLRGYEWLSYVDPLFTVSKFRAAYAHEVVPLPDKNQWIKTNLDYKLLPPIKRIRAADEPTKKRHKCKRCNQFGHHAKSCKNPMPSTAEPSSQADGGSHATFNSTNYNSSTQSSYHDPRKRGRKRATYTQPLAGTSSIEGLTSPEVQMTNLASSSEAKPIEGLQPLEKQQLQIGSPSGFGT
;
A
#
# COMPACT_ATOMS: atom_id res chain seq x y z
N MET A 1 -10.27 -12.56 -59.75
CA MET A 1 -10.75 -11.34 -60.43
C MET A 1 -12.19 -11.56 -60.83
N VAL A 2 -13.13 -10.84 -60.21
CA VAL A 2 -14.53 -10.77 -60.63
C VAL A 2 -14.67 -9.53 -61.48
N LYS A 3 -15.31 -9.67 -62.65
CA LYS A 3 -15.42 -8.64 -63.69
C LYS A 3 -16.04 -7.35 -63.15
N SER A 4 -15.47 -6.22 -63.58
CA SER A 4 -15.69 -4.86 -63.10
C SER A 4 -17.04 -4.21 -63.46
N ASN A 5 -18.11 -4.99 -63.67
CA ASN A 5 -19.38 -4.46 -64.22
C ASN A 5 -20.60 -4.60 -63.30
N GLU A 6 -20.44 -4.82 -61.99
CA GLU A 6 -21.55 -4.81 -61.02
C GLU A 6 -21.37 -3.79 -59.88
N PHE A 7 -20.67 -2.69 -60.14
CA PHE A 7 -20.65 -1.57 -59.19
C PHE A 7 -21.38 -0.37 -59.80
N ASP A 8 -22.71 -0.37 -59.65
CA ASP A 8 -23.51 0.84 -59.83
C ASP A 8 -23.05 1.85 -58.78
N LYS A 9 -22.41 2.94 -59.25
CA LYS A 9 -21.86 3.99 -58.39
C LYS A 9 -22.97 4.82 -57.74
N ASP A 10 -24.15 4.87 -58.35
CA ASP A 10 -25.26 5.70 -57.91
C ASP A 10 -26.22 4.93 -56.98
N ASN A 11 -26.16 3.58 -57.00
CA ASN A 11 -26.94 2.74 -56.10
C ASN A 11 -26.21 1.43 -55.69
N PRO A 12 -25.15 1.50 -54.88
CA PRO A 12 -24.35 0.32 -54.56
C PRO A 12 -25.07 -0.66 -53.63
N ILE A 13 -25.31 -1.90 -54.10
CA ILE A 13 -25.85 -2.99 -53.27
C ILE A 13 -24.69 -3.74 -52.63
N MET A 14 -24.56 -3.65 -51.30
CA MET A 14 -23.52 -4.35 -50.56
C MET A 14 -23.96 -5.72 -50.05
N LYS A 15 -23.06 -6.71 -50.16
CA LYS A 15 -23.26 -8.08 -49.65
C LYS A 15 -22.19 -8.41 -48.60
N VAL A 16 -22.56 -9.17 -47.58
CA VAL A 16 -21.62 -9.66 -46.56
C VAL A 16 -20.51 -10.45 -47.24
N GLY A 17 -19.25 -10.05 -47.01
CA GLY A 17 -18.06 -10.67 -47.62
C GLY A 17 -17.47 -9.94 -48.83
N MET A 18 -17.99 -8.76 -49.22
CA MET A 18 -17.37 -7.93 -50.27
C MET A 18 -15.95 -7.50 -49.90
N LYS A 19 -15.01 -7.68 -50.83
CA LYS A 19 -13.62 -7.29 -50.69
C LYS A 19 -13.35 -6.02 -51.51
N TYR A 20 -12.73 -5.03 -50.87
CA TYR A 20 -12.35 -3.78 -51.52
C TYR A 20 -10.86 -3.80 -51.90
N PRO A 21 -10.50 -3.25 -53.07
CA PRO A 21 -9.13 -3.28 -53.55
C PRO A 21 -8.17 -2.44 -52.71
N ASN A 22 -8.65 -1.37 -52.05
CA ASN A 22 -7.85 -0.60 -51.09
C ASN A 22 -8.70 0.21 -50.10
N LYS A 23 -8.06 0.68 -49.03
CA LYS A 23 -8.66 1.45 -47.93
C LYS A 23 -9.25 2.79 -48.38
N LYS A 24 -8.71 3.41 -49.43
CA LYS A 24 -9.18 4.71 -49.96
C LYS A 24 -10.52 4.56 -50.68
N THR A 25 -10.71 3.47 -51.42
CA THR A 25 -11.98 3.14 -52.07
C THR A 25 -13.08 2.84 -51.05
N LEU A 26 -12.77 2.08 -50.00
CA LEU A 26 -13.72 1.82 -48.90
C LEU A 26 -14.19 3.14 -48.24
N LYS A 27 -13.26 4.07 -47.98
CA LYS A 27 -13.56 5.34 -47.32
C LYS A 27 -14.48 6.24 -48.16
N ARG A 28 -14.23 6.34 -49.46
CA ARG A 28 -15.09 7.11 -50.38
C ARG A 28 -16.49 6.51 -50.52
N SER A 29 -16.61 5.19 -50.51
CA SER A 29 -17.92 4.53 -50.49
C SER A 29 -18.68 4.81 -49.18
N LEU A 30 -17.96 5.02 -48.06
CA LEU A 30 -18.53 5.37 -46.75
C LEU A 30 -19.14 6.76 -46.65
N ASP A 31 -18.63 7.71 -47.44
CA ASP A 31 -19.08 9.11 -47.39
C ASP A 31 -20.43 9.36 -48.10
N HIS A 32 -20.99 8.36 -48.80
CA HIS A 32 -22.23 8.49 -49.60
C HIS A 32 -23.37 7.59 -49.09
N PHE A 33 -23.25 7.04 -47.88
CA PHE A 33 -24.31 6.20 -47.32
C PHE A 33 -25.43 7.02 -46.69
N ALA A 34 -26.62 6.90 -47.26
CA ALA A 34 -27.88 7.11 -46.57
C ALA A 34 -28.61 5.77 -46.44
N VAL A 35 -29.29 5.53 -45.32
CA VAL A 35 -30.10 4.32 -45.14
C VAL A 35 -31.28 4.40 -46.12
N LYS A 36 -31.18 3.70 -47.25
CA LYS A 36 -32.22 3.71 -48.31
C LYS A 36 -33.44 2.86 -47.96
N THR A 37 -33.24 1.82 -47.16
CA THR A 37 -34.31 0.92 -46.71
C THR A 37 -33.95 0.41 -45.33
N LEU A 38 -34.72 0.81 -44.32
CA LEU A 38 -34.64 0.26 -42.98
C LEU A 38 -35.74 -0.79 -42.86
N ASN A 39 -35.38 -2.07 -42.91
CA ASN A 39 -36.33 -3.13 -42.60
C ASN A 39 -36.53 -3.15 -41.09
N ASN A 40 -37.68 -2.61 -40.64
CA ASN A 40 -38.07 -2.59 -39.23
C ASN A 40 -38.52 -3.96 -38.73
N GLU A 41 -38.72 -4.92 -39.63
CA GLU A 41 -38.96 -6.31 -39.28
C GLU A 41 -37.63 -7.02 -39.10
N HIS A 42 -37.26 -7.18 -37.84
CA HIS A 42 -36.16 -8.03 -37.42
C HIS A 42 -36.62 -8.90 -36.25
N GLU A 43 -36.21 -10.16 -36.23
CA GLU A 43 -36.46 -11.04 -35.07
C GLU A 43 -35.50 -10.74 -33.91
N CYS A 44 -34.57 -9.78 -34.10
CA CYS A 44 -33.68 -9.30 -33.05
C CYS A 44 -34.55 -8.78 -31.89
N PRO A 45 -34.47 -9.37 -30.70
CA PRO A 45 -35.19 -8.84 -29.55
C PRO A 45 -34.69 -7.42 -29.29
N SER A 46 -35.60 -6.47 -29.12
CA SER A 46 -35.22 -5.08 -28.82
C SER A 46 -34.26 -5.03 -27.62
N VAL A 47 -33.29 -4.11 -27.65
CA VAL A 47 -32.29 -3.93 -26.57
C VAL A 47 -32.95 -3.84 -25.20
N ASN A 48 -34.18 -3.29 -25.15
CA ASN A 48 -35.00 -3.14 -23.96
C ASN A 48 -35.63 -4.43 -23.41
N ARG A 49 -35.64 -5.56 -24.14
CA ARG A 49 -36.29 -6.81 -23.71
C ARG A 49 -35.35 -7.98 -23.42
N CYS A 50 -34.10 -7.96 -23.89
CA CYS A 50 -33.18 -9.10 -23.76
C CYS A 50 -31.78 -8.78 -23.19
N GLY A 51 -31.50 -7.50 -22.93
CA GLY A 51 -30.15 -7.04 -22.60
C GLY A 51 -29.17 -7.23 -23.78
N ASN A 52 -28.04 -6.54 -23.75
CA ASN A 52 -27.05 -6.65 -24.82
C ASN A 52 -26.36 -8.02 -24.78
N LYS A 53 -26.85 -9.01 -25.55
CA LYS A 53 -26.31 -10.39 -25.56
C LYS A 53 -24.96 -10.50 -26.28
N MET A 54 -24.66 -9.56 -27.18
CA MET A 54 -23.43 -9.54 -27.98
C MET A 54 -22.22 -9.02 -27.21
N ALA A 55 -22.45 -8.11 -26.25
CA ALA A 55 -21.43 -7.66 -25.32
C ALA A 55 -21.17 -8.75 -24.26
N SER A 56 -20.55 -9.86 -24.67
CA SER A 56 -20.20 -11.01 -23.83
C SER A 56 -18.99 -10.71 -22.92
N GLN A 57 -18.69 -11.60 -21.96
CA GLN A 57 -17.47 -11.47 -21.16
C GLN A 57 -16.18 -11.54 -22.01
N PHE A 58 -16.20 -12.28 -23.12
CA PHE A 58 -15.07 -12.37 -24.05
C PHE A 58 -14.92 -11.08 -24.86
N TRP A 59 -16.04 -10.45 -25.25
CA TRP A 59 -15.99 -9.14 -25.88
C TRP A 59 -15.44 -8.07 -24.93
N VAL A 60 -15.84 -8.12 -23.65
CA VAL A 60 -15.24 -7.26 -22.62
C VAL A 60 -13.74 -7.54 -22.52
N CYS A 61 -13.33 -8.81 -22.44
CA CYS A 61 -11.91 -9.20 -22.36
C CYS A 61 -11.09 -8.54 -23.49
N ASP A 62 -11.47 -8.78 -24.74
CA ASP A 62 -10.84 -8.23 -25.96
C ASP A 62 -10.61 -6.71 -25.89
N ARG A 63 -11.59 -5.95 -25.38
CA ARG A 63 -11.48 -4.47 -25.30
C ARG A 63 -10.74 -3.96 -24.09
N VAL A 64 -10.66 -4.76 -23.05
CA VAL A 64 -10.12 -4.36 -21.75
C VAL A 64 -8.66 -4.76 -21.60
N VAL A 65 -8.19 -5.78 -22.32
CA VAL A 65 -6.79 -6.22 -22.30
C VAL A 65 -5.82 -5.05 -22.52
N ASP A 66 -6.00 -4.27 -23.58
CA ASP A 66 -5.08 -3.15 -23.88
C ASP A 66 -5.16 -2.02 -22.86
N TRP A 67 -6.35 -1.75 -22.32
CA TRP A 67 -6.52 -0.75 -21.28
C TRP A 67 -5.84 -1.17 -19.98
N LEU A 68 -5.94 -2.44 -19.59
CA LEU A 68 -5.25 -2.98 -18.42
C LEU A 68 -3.73 -3.02 -18.61
N LYS A 69 -3.24 -3.33 -19.82
CA LYS A 69 -1.81 -3.27 -20.14
C LYS A 69 -1.25 -1.85 -20.02
N THR A 70 -2.03 -0.84 -20.38
CA THR A 70 -1.58 0.56 -20.41
C THR A 70 -1.74 1.27 -19.06
N GLU A 71 -2.85 1.03 -18.36
CA GLU A 71 -3.26 1.81 -17.18
C GLU A 71 -3.12 1.02 -15.87
N GLY A 72 -2.82 -0.28 -15.95
CA GLY A 72 -2.64 -1.18 -14.81
C GLY A 72 -3.95 -1.57 -14.11
N GLU A 73 -4.69 -0.58 -13.58
CA GLU A 73 -5.93 -0.81 -12.87
C GLU A 73 -7.10 0.02 -13.42
N ILE A 74 -8.21 -0.66 -13.67
CA ILE A 74 -9.51 -0.01 -13.90
C ILE A 74 -10.54 -0.65 -12.96
N SER A 75 -11.20 0.15 -12.13
CA SER A 75 -12.30 -0.33 -11.28
C SER A 75 -13.43 -0.85 -12.17
N VAL A 76 -14.18 -1.88 -11.77
CA VAL A 76 -15.31 -2.38 -12.58
C VAL A 76 -16.37 -1.29 -12.86
N PRO A 77 -16.72 -0.41 -11.90
CA PRO A 77 -17.59 0.72 -12.18
C PRO A 77 -17.04 1.66 -13.26
N ASP A 78 -15.74 1.99 -13.21
CA ASP A 78 -15.14 2.86 -14.22
C ASP A 78 -14.97 2.14 -15.56
N LEU A 79 -14.77 0.83 -15.54
CA LEU A 79 -14.78 -0.02 -16.71
C LEU A 79 -16.14 0.01 -17.41
N GLN A 80 -17.23 -0.13 -16.67
CA GLN A 80 -18.59 0.00 -17.21
C GLN A 80 -18.81 1.38 -17.84
N LYS A 81 -18.46 2.46 -17.12
CA LYS A 81 -18.57 3.83 -17.66
C LYS A 81 -17.75 4.01 -18.92
N ARG A 82 -16.56 3.42 -18.98
CA ARG A 82 -15.66 3.51 -20.14
C ARG A 82 -16.17 2.72 -21.32
N LEU A 83 -16.66 1.50 -21.11
CA LEU A 83 -17.30 0.70 -22.16
C LEU A 83 -18.51 1.43 -22.74
N LEU A 84 -19.31 2.06 -21.88
CA LEU A 84 -20.42 2.92 -22.30
C LEU A 84 -19.92 4.15 -23.08
N ARG A 85 -18.90 4.86 -22.59
CA ARG A 85 -18.39 6.07 -23.27
C ARG A 85 -17.74 5.77 -24.62
N THR A 86 -16.96 4.70 -24.70
CA THR A 86 -16.16 4.37 -25.88
C THR A 86 -16.97 3.63 -26.94
N TYR A 87 -17.88 2.74 -26.54
CA TYR A 87 -18.61 1.87 -27.45
C TYR A 87 -20.13 2.09 -27.45
N ASN A 88 -20.66 2.97 -26.60
CA ASN A 88 -22.09 3.19 -26.39
C ASN A 88 -22.85 1.89 -26.01
N VAL A 89 -22.16 1.01 -25.29
CA VAL A 89 -22.69 -0.29 -24.86
C VAL A 89 -22.77 -0.31 -23.34
N ASP A 90 -23.99 -0.39 -22.81
CA ASP A 90 -24.23 -0.67 -21.39
C ASP A 90 -24.05 -2.17 -21.12
N VAL A 91 -23.05 -2.50 -20.30
CA VAL A 91 -22.68 -3.88 -19.96
C VAL A 91 -22.97 -4.10 -18.47
N PRO A 92 -23.70 -5.17 -18.08
CA PRO A 92 -23.94 -5.48 -16.68
C PRO A 92 -22.64 -5.68 -15.89
N TYR A 93 -22.64 -5.24 -14.62
CA TYR A 93 -21.46 -5.23 -13.75
C TYR A 93 -20.74 -6.58 -13.72
N LEU A 94 -21.47 -7.67 -13.44
CA LEU A 94 -20.93 -9.02 -13.36
C LEU A 94 -20.23 -9.47 -14.65
N ARG A 95 -20.68 -8.97 -15.80
CA ARG A 95 -20.07 -9.31 -17.09
C ARG A 95 -18.82 -8.49 -17.35
N CYS A 96 -18.80 -7.23 -16.93
CA CYS A 96 -17.58 -6.44 -16.89
C CYS A 96 -16.54 -7.05 -15.96
N PHE A 97 -16.96 -7.49 -14.77
CA PHE A 97 -16.10 -8.16 -13.80
C PHE A 97 -15.48 -9.43 -14.40
N ARG A 98 -16.29 -10.35 -14.95
CA ARG A 98 -15.78 -11.59 -15.57
C ARG A 98 -14.90 -11.34 -16.78
N GLY A 99 -15.26 -10.38 -17.64
CA GLY A 99 -14.42 -10.03 -18.78
C GLY A 99 -13.09 -9.41 -18.37
N LYS A 100 -13.09 -8.61 -17.30
CA LYS A 100 -11.86 -8.11 -16.68
C LYS A 100 -11.03 -9.25 -16.09
N GLU A 101 -11.64 -10.24 -15.42
CA GLU A 101 -10.92 -11.42 -14.91
C GLU A 101 -10.25 -12.21 -16.03
N LEU A 102 -10.95 -12.45 -17.15
CA LEU A 102 -10.39 -13.09 -18.33
C LEU A 102 -9.24 -12.29 -18.93
N ALA A 103 -9.38 -10.96 -19.03
CA ALA A 103 -8.30 -10.10 -19.51
C ALA A 103 -7.08 -10.17 -18.59
N CYS A 104 -7.28 -10.20 -17.27
CA CYS A 104 -6.19 -10.40 -16.32
C CYS A 104 -5.53 -11.78 -16.46
N GLU A 105 -6.30 -12.84 -16.70
CA GLU A 105 -5.75 -14.19 -16.99
C GLU A 105 -4.96 -14.21 -18.31
N GLU A 106 -5.40 -13.50 -19.34
CA GLU A 106 -4.68 -13.38 -20.61
C GLU A 106 -3.36 -12.59 -20.46
N ILE A 107 -3.35 -11.56 -19.63
CA ILE A 107 -2.15 -10.72 -19.41
C ILE A 107 -1.15 -11.39 -18.46
N HIS A 108 -1.63 -12.02 -17.38
CA HIS A 108 -0.79 -12.47 -16.26
C HIS A 108 -0.71 -13.99 -16.10
N GLY A 109 -1.43 -14.76 -16.93
CA GLY A 109 -1.50 -16.20 -16.85
C GLY A 109 -2.55 -16.71 -15.85
N ASN A 110 -2.65 -18.03 -15.77
CA ASN A 110 -3.67 -18.72 -15.01
C ASN A 110 -3.42 -18.62 -13.48
N TRP A 111 -4.45 -18.24 -12.73
CA TRP A 111 -4.34 -18.08 -11.28
C TRP A 111 -4.08 -19.39 -10.54
N GLU A 112 -4.72 -20.48 -10.95
CA GLU A 112 -4.56 -21.80 -10.37
C GLU A 112 -3.18 -22.38 -10.65
N GLU A 113 -2.69 -22.27 -11.90
CA GLU A 113 -1.35 -22.71 -12.29
C GLU A 113 -0.26 -22.00 -11.47
N SER A 114 -0.50 -20.74 -11.09
CA SER A 114 0.44 -20.00 -10.26
C SER A 114 0.73 -20.65 -8.90
N TYR A 115 -0.23 -21.41 -8.33
CA TYR A 115 -0.01 -22.15 -7.09
C TYR A 115 0.76 -23.46 -7.30
N GLU A 116 0.51 -24.13 -8.43
CA GLU A 116 1.18 -25.40 -8.77
C GLU A 116 2.70 -25.22 -8.88
N ARG A 117 3.09 -24.05 -9.39
CA ARG A 117 4.48 -23.69 -9.66
C ARG A 117 5.18 -22.96 -8.52
N MET A 118 4.54 -22.87 -7.36
CA MET A 118 5.09 -22.18 -6.18
C MET A 118 6.33 -22.88 -5.63
N VAL A 119 6.36 -24.21 -5.69
CA VAL A 119 7.50 -24.97 -5.19
C VAL A 119 8.69 -24.84 -6.13
N ASP A 120 8.46 -24.90 -7.45
CA ASP A 120 9.50 -24.58 -8.46
C ASP A 120 10.11 -23.19 -8.23
N PHE A 121 9.27 -22.20 -7.93
CA PHE A 121 9.73 -20.85 -7.61
C PHE A 121 10.58 -20.79 -6.34
N LYS A 122 10.16 -21.50 -5.28
CA LYS A 122 10.93 -21.64 -4.04
C LYS A 122 12.30 -22.25 -4.34
N GLU A 123 12.34 -23.43 -4.97
CA GLU A 123 13.58 -24.15 -5.24
C GLU A 123 14.51 -23.33 -6.14
N GLU A 124 13.97 -22.64 -7.14
CA GLU A 124 14.75 -21.79 -8.02
C GLU A 124 15.32 -20.55 -7.29
N ILE A 125 14.56 -19.93 -6.38
CA ILE A 125 15.10 -18.85 -5.52
C ILE A 125 16.23 -19.37 -4.65
N ILE A 126 16.03 -20.49 -3.94
CA ILE A 126 17.02 -21.04 -3.02
C ILE A 126 18.31 -21.42 -3.75
N ARG A 127 18.19 -22.03 -4.94
CA ARG A 127 19.32 -22.40 -5.78
C ARG A 127 20.12 -21.21 -6.28
N ARG A 128 19.43 -20.15 -6.75
CA ARG A 128 20.06 -18.99 -7.40
C ARG A 128 20.50 -17.92 -6.40
N ASN A 129 19.85 -17.86 -5.25
CA ASN A 129 20.14 -16.92 -4.16
C ASN A 129 20.36 -17.72 -2.86
N PRO A 130 21.47 -18.48 -2.74
CA PRO A 130 21.77 -19.25 -1.54
C PRO A 130 21.71 -18.38 -0.28
N GLY A 131 21.23 -18.95 0.83
CA GLY A 131 21.01 -18.24 2.10
C GLY A 131 19.71 -17.42 2.16
N SER A 132 18.94 -17.35 1.07
CA SER A 132 17.58 -16.80 1.12
C SER A 132 16.65 -17.75 1.89
N ILE A 133 15.61 -17.18 2.51
CA ILE A 133 14.59 -17.94 3.24
C ILE A 133 13.30 -17.89 2.44
N VAL A 134 12.85 -19.07 2.01
CA VAL A 134 11.54 -19.24 1.37
C VAL A 134 10.79 -20.39 2.04
N ASP A 135 9.78 -20.06 2.82
CA ASP A 135 8.95 -21.04 3.54
C ASP A 135 7.54 -21.05 2.98
N ILE A 136 7.03 -22.24 2.64
CA ILE A 136 5.68 -22.45 2.11
C ILE A 136 4.93 -23.31 3.11
N LYS A 137 3.84 -22.76 3.66
CA LYS A 137 2.92 -23.49 4.52
C LYS A 137 1.70 -23.91 3.72
N THR A 138 1.37 -25.20 3.81
CA THR A 138 0.19 -25.81 3.19
C THR A 138 -0.80 -26.28 4.24
N GLN A 139 -2.04 -26.46 3.83
CA GLN A 139 -3.10 -27.00 4.69
C GLN A 139 -3.92 -28.04 3.93
N ASN A 140 -4.45 -29.03 4.64
CA ASN A 140 -5.33 -30.02 4.05
C ASN A 140 -6.71 -29.40 3.79
N CYS A 141 -7.18 -29.51 2.54
CA CYS A 141 -8.54 -29.20 2.17
C CYS A 141 -9.48 -30.28 2.77
N THR A 142 -10.79 -30.02 2.81
CA THR A 142 -11.80 -30.94 3.40
C THR A 142 -11.88 -32.30 2.72
N ASP A 143 -11.40 -32.41 1.49
CA ASP A 143 -11.36 -33.65 0.69
C ASP A 143 -9.97 -34.28 0.61
N GLY A 144 -9.06 -33.92 1.52
CA GLY A 144 -7.72 -34.50 1.62
C GLY A 144 -6.70 -33.94 0.63
N ARG A 145 -7.11 -33.05 -0.29
CA ARG A 145 -6.18 -32.36 -1.20
C ARG A 145 -5.34 -31.33 -0.45
N ILE A 146 -4.23 -30.90 -1.02
CA ILE A 146 -3.31 -29.94 -0.39
C ILE A 146 -3.57 -28.54 -0.96
N CYS A 147 -3.93 -27.61 -0.09
CA CYS A 147 -4.23 -26.22 -0.40
C CYS A 147 -3.11 -25.31 0.11
N PHE A 148 -2.80 -24.24 -0.62
CA PHE A 148 -1.92 -23.17 -0.17
C PHE A 148 -2.48 -22.48 1.08
N GLN A 149 -1.59 -22.16 2.03
CA GLN A 149 -1.95 -21.36 3.21
C GLN A 149 -1.11 -20.07 3.25
N ARG A 150 0.22 -20.19 3.25
CA ARG A 150 1.14 -19.04 3.38
C ARG A 150 2.43 -19.26 2.59
N ILE A 151 3.07 -18.17 2.18
CA ILE A 151 4.48 -18.17 1.75
C ILE A 151 5.21 -16.96 2.32
N PHE A 152 6.44 -17.18 2.77
CA PHE A 152 7.38 -16.17 3.22
C PHE A 152 8.56 -16.12 2.24
N VAL A 153 9.05 -14.92 1.94
CA VAL A 153 10.22 -14.70 1.10
C VAL A 153 11.10 -13.63 1.73
N ALA A 154 12.36 -13.97 1.99
CA ALA A 154 13.42 -13.03 2.31
C ALA A 154 14.69 -13.40 1.55
N PHE A 155 15.22 -12.48 0.74
CA PHE A 155 16.46 -12.70 0.02
C PHE A 155 17.66 -12.52 0.96
N GLU A 156 18.68 -13.35 0.84
CA GLU A 156 19.90 -13.22 1.65
C GLU A 156 20.49 -11.80 1.55
N ALA A 157 20.47 -11.24 0.34
CA ALA A 157 20.91 -9.88 0.07
C ALA A 157 20.16 -8.82 0.88
N CYS A 158 18.86 -8.99 1.09
CA CYS A 158 18.03 -8.12 1.93
C CYS A 158 18.32 -8.33 3.41
N LEU A 159 18.49 -9.58 3.86
CA LEU A 159 18.78 -9.91 5.25
C LEU A 159 20.14 -9.33 5.69
N LYS A 160 21.21 -9.63 4.94
CA LYS A 160 22.56 -9.09 5.20
C LYS A 160 22.59 -7.57 5.05
N GLY A 161 21.98 -7.03 4.00
CA GLY A 161 21.90 -5.59 3.79
C GLY A 161 21.22 -4.85 4.93
N PHE A 162 20.19 -5.43 5.53
CA PHE A 162 19.57 -4.89 6.74
C PHE A 162 20.56 -4.86 7.92
N LEU A 163 21.19 -5.99 8.23
CA LEU A 163 22.09 -6.14 9.37
C LEU A 163 23.37 -5.29 9.24
N ASP A 164 23.94 -5.21 8.04
CA ASP A 164 25.25 -4.61 7.83
C ASP A 164 25.19 -3.09 7.71
N GLY A 165 24.09 -2.54 7.17
CA GLY A 165 24.03 -1.16 6.72
C GLY A 165 22.77 -0.37 7.05
N CYS A 166 21.63 -1.03 7.32
CA CYS A 166 20.40 -0.31 7.66
C CYS A 166 20.38 0.09 9.13
N ARG A 167 19.49 1.02 9.46
CA ARG A 167 19.16 1.34 10.85
C ARG A 167 18.33 0.17 11.40
N PRO A 168 18.54 -0.29 12.65
CA PRO A 168 17.84 -1.45 13.21
C PRO A 168 16.40 -1.09 13.60
N TYR A 169 15.62 -0.73 12.59
CA TYR A 169 14.23 -0.29 12.67
C TYR A 169 13.46 -1.00 11.57
N LEU A 170 12.37 -1.68 11.95
CA LEU A 170 11.46 -2.35 11.03
C LEU A 170 10.07 -1.74 11.15
N ALA A 171 9.57 -1.23 10.03
CA ALA A 171 8.15 -0.99 9.83
C ALA A 171 7.49 -2.27 9.30
N ILE A 172 6.50 -2.78 10.03
CA ILE A 172 5.75 -3.98 9.68
C ILE A 172 4.29 -3.60 9.44
N ASP A 173 3.75 -4.08 8.32
CA ASP A 173 2.36 -3.84 7.94
C ASP A 173 1.85 -4.92 6.98
N GLY A 174 0.52 -5.09 6.96
CA GLY A 174 -0.21 -5.93 6.04
C GLY A 174 -1.05 -5.10 5.06
N CYS A 175 -1.04 -5.47 3.78
CA CYS A 175 -1.98 -4.90 2.81
C CYS A 175 -2.77 -5.98 2.07
N HIS A 176 -4.06 -5.71 1.85
CA HIS A 176 -4.96 -6.67 1.23
C HIS A 176 -4.62 -6.92 -0.25
N LEU A 177 -4.49 -8.21 -0.61
CA LEU A 177 -4.42 -8.63 -2.00
C LEU A 177 -5.72 -8.32 -2.72
N LYS A 178 -5.61 -7.92 -3.99
CA LYS A 178 -6.74 -7.44 -4.79
C LYS A 178 -7.13 -8.39 -5.92
N GLY A 179 -6.33 -9.43 -6.17
CA GLY A 179 -6.60 -10.52 -7.11
C GLY A 179 -7.81 -11.40 -6.79
N LYS A 180 -7.93 -12.50 -7.57
CA LYS A 180 -8.98 -13.53 -7.47
C LYS A 180 -9.00 -14.21 -6.10
N TYR A 181 -7.82 -14.61 -5.63
CA TYR A 181 -7.63 -15.15 -4.28
C TYR A 181 -7.22 -14.00 -3.37
N LYS A 182 -8.14 -13.63 -2.46
CA LYS A 182 -7.87 -12.62 -1.43
C LYS A 182 -6.88 -13.19 -0.40
N GLY A 183 -6.28 -12.29 0.35
CA GLY A 183 -5.27 -12.58 1.36
C GLY A 183 -4.62 -11.27 1.79
N VAL A 184 -3.57 -11.37 2.58
CA VAL A 184 -2.80 -10.21 3.05
C VAL A 184 -1.36 -10.39 2.62
N LEU A 185 -0.78 -9.36 2.00
CA LEU A 185 0.65 -9.25 1.78
C LEU A 185 1.25 -8.55 3.01
N ALA A 186 1.86 -9.32 3.89
CA ALA A 186 2.65 -8.83 5.00
C ALA A 186 4.04 -8.42 4.51
N ALA A 187 4.59 -7.33 5.03
CA ALA A 187 5.93 -6.88 4.70
C ALA A 187 6.66 -6.32 5.91
N ALA A 188 7.97 -6.58 5.97
CA ALA A 188 8.91 -5.94 6.87
C ALA A 188 9.84 -5.05 6.05
N THR A 189 9.89 -3.78 6.41
CA THR A 189 10.69 -2.76 5.71
C THR A 189 11.54 -1.97 6.68
N ALA A 190 12.78 -1.74 6.29
CA ALA A 190 13.75 -0.98 7.04
C ALA A 190 14.03 0.37 6.40
N ILE A 191 14.84 1.17 7.08
CA ILE A 191 15.29 2.47 6.62
C ILE A 191 16.81 2.53 6.65
N ASP A 192 17.42 2.99 5.55
CA ASP A 192 18.86 3.21 5.49
C ASP A 192 19.25 4.58 6.09
N GLY A 193 20.55 4.84 6.18
CA GLY A 193 21.09 6.13 6.65
C GLY A 193 20.61 7.33 5.82
N ASN A 194 20.33 7.15 4.52
CA ASN A 194 19.85 8.21 3.64
C ASN A 194 18.33 8.41 3.69
N LYS A 195 17.64 7.77 4.65
CA LYS A 195 16.20 7.79 4.85
C LYS A 195 15.40 7.17 3.70
N TRP A 196 16.01 6.28 2.91
CA TRP A 196 15.28 5.54 1.88
C TRP A 196 14.77 4.21 2.41
N LEU A 197 13.66 3.78 1.80
CA LEU A 197 13.04 2.50 2.09
C LEU A 197 13.91 1.34 1.61
N PHE A 198 14.10 0.38 2.52
CA PHE A 198 14.81 -0.86 2.29
C PHE A 198 13.89 -2.07 2.54
N PRO A 199 13.53 -2.88 1.53
CA PRO A 199 12.74 -4.09 1.74
C PRO A 199 13.56 -5.19 2.44
N VAL A 200 13.01 -5.79 3.50
CA VAL A 200 13.68 -6.87 4.26
C VAL A 200 13.07 -8.22 3.94
N ALA A 201 11.75 -8.35 4.12
CA ALA A 201 11.02 -9.58 3.87
C ALA A 201 9.56 -9.30 3.52
N TYR A 202 8.90 -10.23 2.85
CA TYR A 202 7.47 -10.18 2.57
C TYR A 202 6.84 -11.57 2.60
N ALA A 203 5.54 -11.63 2.83
CA ALA A 203 4.80 -12.88 2.87
C ALA A 203 3.37 -12.70 2.38
N VAL A 204 2.82 -13.74 1.76
CA VAL A 204 1.38 -13.86 1.53
C VAL A 204 0.81 -14.75 2.63
N ILE A 205 -0.10 -14.19 3.42
CA ILE A 205 -0.79 -14.87 4.54
C ILE A 205 -2.31 -14.86 4.29
N GLU A 206 -3.02 -15.83 4.86
CA GLU A 206 -4.45 -15.99 4.63
C GLU A 206 -5.31 -14.94 5.35
N SER A 207 -4.85 -14.41 6.49
CA SER A 207 -5.52 -13.33 7.22
C SER A 207 -4.62 -12.71 8.30
N GLU A 208 -4.95 -11.48 8.70
CA GLU A 208 -4.36 -10.81 9.87
C GLU A 208 -4.90 -11.42 11.16
N ASN A 209 -4.15 -12.38 11.70
CA ASN A 209 -4.40 -13.02 12.99
C ASN A 209 -3.05 -13.35 13.67
N ILE A 210 -3.10 -13.72 14.95
CA ILE A 210 -1.90 -13.96 15.76
C ILE A 210 -1.04 -15.07 15.14
N ASP A 211 -1.63 -16.19 14.70
CA ASP A 211 -0.88 -17.32 14.13
C ASP A 211 -0.18 -16.97 12.81
N SER A 212 -0.82 -16.18 11.94
CA SER A 212 -0.21 -15.68 10.71
C SER A 212 0.97 -14.74 10.98
N TRP A 213 0.78 -13.79 11.89
CA TRP A 213 1.81 -12.82 12.25
C TRP A 213 2.96 -13.48 12.99
N GLU A 214 2.69 -14.40 13.91
CA GLU A 214 3.71 -15.15 14.62
C GLU A 214 4.56 -15.97 13.65
N TRP A 215 3.92 -16.67 12.70
CA TRP A 215 4.65 -17.41 11.66
C TRP A 215 5.51 -16.50 10.76
N PHE A 216 4.99 -15.33 10.37
CA PHE A 216 5.76 -14.33 9.62
C PHE A 216 6.99 -13.84 10.41
N LEU A 217 6.77 -13.47 11.68
CA LEU A 217 7.82 -12.91 12.53
C LEU A 217 8.87 -13.96 12.91
N ARG A 218 8.49 -15.23 13.11
CA ARG A 218 9.45 -16.32 13.34
C ARG A 218 10.35 -16.54 12.13
N ASN A 219 9.78 -16.57 10.92
CA ASN A 219 10.58 -16.65 9.69
C ASN A 219 11.51 -15.43 9.52
N LEU A 220 11.03 -14.23 9.86
CA LEU A 220 11.86 -13.04 9.88
C LEU A 220 13.01 -13.16 10.90
N GLN A 221 12.73 -13.65 12.12
CA GLN A 221 13.71 -13.85 13.18
C GLN A 221 14.77 -14.89 12.81
N LEU A 222 14.40 -15.93 12.05
CA LEU A 222 15.39 -16.88 11.50
C LEU A 222 16.40 -16.18 10.59
N GLY A 223 15.97 -15.15 9.84
CA GLY A 223 16.82 -14.44 8.90
C GLY A 223 17.66 -13.31 9.50
N ILE A 224 17.14 -12.58 10.49
CA ILE A 224 17.81 -11.40 11.07
C ILE A 224 18.27 -11.61 12.52
N GLY A 225 17.85 -12.68 13.19
CA GLY A 225 18.09 -12.88 14.62
C GLY A 225 17.42 -11.81 15.48
N ASN A 226 18.13 -11.36 16.52
CA ASN A 226 17.71 -10.29 17.43
C ASN A 226 18.80 -9.20 17.47
N PRO A 227 18.94 -8.39 16.42
CA PRO A 227 20.02 -7.40 16.35
C PRO A 227 19.87 -6.38 17.48
N GLU A 228 21.00 -5.93 18.00
CA GLU A 228 21.02 -4.96 19.10
C GLU A 228 20.31 -3.67 18.68
N GLY A 229 19.45 -3.17 19.58
CA GLY A 229 18.70 -1.94 19.32
C GLY A 229 17.58 -2.08 18.30
N LEU A 230 17.15 -3.31 17.96
CA LEU A 230 16.00 -3.55 17.09
C LEU A 230 14.76 -2.82 17.63
N VAL A 231 14.14 -2.06 16.74
CA VAL A 231 12.83 -1.44 16.94
C VAL A 231 11.87 -2.03 15.92
N ILE A 232 10.68 -2.43 16.37
CA ILE A 232 9.56 -2.77 15.49
C ILE A 232 8.52 -1.68 15.62
N SER A 233 8.06 -1.13 14.50
CA SER A 233 6.91 -0.25 14.45
C SER A 233 5.81 -0.88 13.62
N SER A 234 4.60 -0.89 14.17
CA SER A 234 3.43 -1.41 13.50
C SER A 234 2.22 -0.51 13.68
N ASP A 235 1.24 -0.77 12.84
CA ASP A 235 -0.12 -0.34 13.10
C ASP A 235 -0.75 -1.35 14.07
N ARG A 236 -1.63 -0.90 14.98
CA ARG A 236 -2.33 -1.74 15.96
C ARG A 236 -3.35 -2.67 15.29
N GLN A 237 -2.85 -3.54 14.42
CA GLN A 237 -3.59 -4.50 13.62
C GLN A 237 -3.89 -5.74 14.43
N LYS A 238 -4.96 -6.45 14.06
CA LYS A 238 -5.44 -7.59 14.83
C LYS A 238 -4.36 -8.69 14.90
N GLY A 239 -3.92 -8.97 16.11
CA GLY A 239 -3.00 -10.06 16.42
C GLY A 239 -1.51 -9.78 16.19
N LEU A 240 -1.14 -8.66 15.56
CA LEU A 240 0.27 -8.33 15.31
C LEU A 240 1.01 -8.01 16.62
N ASP A 241 0.40 -7.21 17.51
CA ASP A 241 1.04 -6.82 18.77
C ASP A 241 1.37 -8.02 19.66
N GLU A 242 0.41 -8.94 19.80
CA GLU A 242 0.58 -10.20 20.53
C GLU A 242 1.65 -11.09 19.87
N ALA A 243 1.69 -11.15 18.54
CA ALA A 243 2.71 -11.91 17.82
C ALA A 243 4.12 -11.33 18.00
N VAL A 244 4.25 -9.99 18.00
CA VAL A 244 5.53 -9.31 18.30
C VAL A 244 5.97 -9.63 19.72
N PHE A 245 5.08 -9.55 20.70
CA PHE A 245 5.38 -9.89 22.09
C PHE A 245 5.87 -11.35 22.26
N ARG A 246 5.28 -12.30 21.52
CA ARG A 246 5.69 -13.72 21.58
C ARG A 246 7.04 -14.01 20.92
N VAL A 247 7.34 -13.36 19.80
CA VAL A 247 8.56 -13.65 19.02
C VAL A 247 9.74 -12.79 19.47
N TYR A 248 9.48 -11.53 19.82
CA TYR A 248 10.46 -10.53 20.20
C TYR A 248 10.09 -9.89 21.55
N PRO A 249 10.11 -10.63 22.66
CA PRO A 249 9.58 -10.15 23.95
C PRO A 249 10.29 -8.92 24.52
N LEU A 250 11.54 -8.67 24.12
CA LEU A 250 12.36 -7.55 24.61
C LEU A 250 12.51 -6.41 23.60
N VAL A 251 11.82 -6.47 22.46
CA VAL A 251 11.96 -5.44 21.41
C VAL A 251 11.28 -4.15 21.82
N GLU A 252 11.87 -3.04 21.41
CA GLU A 252 11.17 -1.77 21.49
C GLU A 252 10.06 -1.74 20.44
N HIS A 253 8.82 -1.98 20.88
CA HIS A 253 7.64 -1.99 20.01
C HIS A 253 6.94 -0.63 20.02
N ARG A 254 6.91 0.01 18.85
CA ARG A 254 6.38 1.36 18.65
C ARG A 254 5.06 1.37 17.90
N GLU A 255 4.07 2.05 18.47
CA GLU A 255 2.77 2.25 17.84
C GLU A 255 2.77 3.48 16.92
N CYS A 256 2.17 3.31 15.74
CA CYS A 256 1.97 4.42 14.80
C CYS A 256 0.99 5.46 15.34
N VAL A 257 1.47 6.68 15.61
CA VAL A 257 0.66 7.79 16.15
C VAL A 257 -0.48 8.20 15.22
N ARG A 258 -0.31 8.00 13.90
CA ARG A 258 -1.40 8.24 12.93
C ARG A 258 -2.59 7.32 13.19
N HIS A 259 -2.34 6.04 13.47
CA HIS A 259 -3.38 5.05 13.75
C HIS A 259 -3.93 5.19 15.17
N LEU A 260 -3.07 5.46 16.15
CA LEU A 260 -3.48 5.85 17.50
C LEU A 260 -4.45 7.02 17.44
N TYR A 261 -4.11 8.10 16.74
CA TYR A 261 -4.99 9.25 16.58
C TYR A 261 -6.29 8.91 15.85
N THR A 262 -6.27 8.01 14.87
CA THR A 262 -7.48 7.57 14.16
C THR A 262 -8.46 6.88 15.12
N ASN A 263 -7.97 6.07 16.06
CA ASN A 263 -8.79 5.46 17.11
C ASN A 263 -9.24 6.51 18.14
N PHE A 264 -8.33 7.37 18.57
CA PHE A 264 -8.58 8.44 19.53
C PHE A 264 -9.67 9.42 19.06
N LYS A 265 -9.56 9.92 17.82
CA LYS A 265 -10.49 10.90 17.23
C LYS A 265 -11.93 10.42 17.18
N ARG A 266 -12.16 9.10 17.10
CA ARG A 266 -13.52 8.53 17.10
C ARG A 266 -14.27 8.78 18.42
N LYS A 267 -13.55 8.86 19.54
CA LYS A 267 -14.12 9.17 20.87
C LYS A 267 -13.89 10.63 21.27
N PHE A 268 -12.76 11.21 20.87
CA PHE A 268 -12.30 12.52 21.29
C PHE A 268 -11.96 13.39 20.07
N PRO A 269 -12.97 13.83 19.28
CA PRO A 269 -12.74 14.74 18.18
C PRO A 269 -12.36 16.14 18.72
N GLY A 270 -11.46 16.84 18.03
CA GLY A 270 -11.09 18.20 18.38
C GLY A 270 -9.71 18.58 17.88
N ARG A 271 -9.56 19.83 17.42
CA ARG A 271 -8.28 20.35 16.91
C ARG A 271 -7.24 20.47 18.02
N ILE A 272 -7.64 20.97 19.19
CA ILE A 272 -6.76 21.15 20.35
C ILE A 272 -6.24 19.78 20.82
N LEU A 273 -7.14 18.81 21.03
CA LEU A 273 -6.75 17.45 21.44
C LEU A 273 -5.81 16.79 20.43
N LYS A 274 -6.06 16.95 19.13
CA LYS A 274 -5.14 16.50 18.07
C LYS A 274 -3.76 17.15 18.25
N GLN A 275 -3.71 18.47 18.33
CA GLN A 275 -2.45 19.21 18.39
C GLN A 275 -1.65 18.82 19.63
N THR A 276 -2.29 18.78 20.81
CA THR A 276 -1.64 18.43 22.07
C THR A 276 -1.13 16.98 22.06
N LEU A 277 -1.91 16.03 21.53
CA LEU A 277 -1.48 14.64 21.37
C LEU A 277 -0.24 14.50 20.47
N TYR A 278 -0.24 15.18 19.32
CA TYR A 278 0.91 15.17 18.41
C TYR A 278 2.12 15.89 19.03
N SER A 279 1.92 16.98 19.78
CA SER A 279 2.99 17.65 20.53
C SER A 279 3.61 16.72 21.59
N ALA A 280 2.78 15.96 22.31
CA ALA A 280 3.26 14.93 23.23
C ALA A 280 4.08 13.86 22.49
N ALA A 281 3.58 13.32 21.38
CA ALA A 281 4.27 12.31 20.60
C ALA A 281 5.63 12.79 20.02
N LEU A 282 5.71 14.07 19.65
CA LEU A 282 6.91 14.68 19.06
C LEU A 282 7.94 15.14 20.10
N ALA A 283 7.58 15.19 21.38
CA ALA A 283 8.44 15.63 22.46
C ALA A 283 9.66 14.70 22.62
N TYR A 284 10.87 15.26 22.66
CA TYR A 284 12.09 14.45 22.83
C TYR A 284 12.43 14.19 24.29
N THR A 285 11.99 15.05 25.20
CA THR A 285 12.29 14.97 26.64
C THR A 285 11.06 14.53 27.45
N PRO A 286 11.24 13.81 28.57
CA PRO A 286 10.14 13.47 29.46
C PRO A 286 9.37 14.70 29.95
N SER A 287 10.06 15.78 30.32
CA SER A 287 9.42 17.00 30.81
C SER A 287 8.50 17.66 29.77
N GLN A 288 8.91 17.72 28.50
CA GLN A 288 8.06 18.23 27.41
C GLN A 288 6.87 17.31 27.15
N TYR A 289 7.07 16.00 27.25
CA TYR A 289 5.99 15.02 27.11
C TYR A 289 4.95 15.21 28.22
N GLU A 290 5.38 15.24 29.48
CA GLU A 290 4.48 15.41 30.63
C GLU A 290 3.73 16.75 30.56
N ALA A 291 4.41 17.85 30.20
CA ALA A 291 3.74 19.14 30.03
C ALA A 291 2.63 19.11 28.96
N ASN A 292 2.82 18.36 27.87
CA ASN A 292 1.77 18.18 26.86
C ASN A 292 0.67 17.21 27.35
N MET A 293 1.02 16.17 28.12
CA MET A 293 0.05 15.26 28.71
C MET A 293 -0.83 15.96 29.76
N SER A 294 -0.27 16.87 30.57
CA SER A 294 -1.03 17.73 31.49
C SER A 294 -2.04 18.61 30.74
N LYS A 295 -1.63 19.26 29.64
CA LYS A 295 -2.56 20.03 28.79
C LYS A 295 -3.67 19.17 28.20
N LEU A 296 -3.36 17.91 27.85
CA LEU A 296 -4.36 16.98 27.34
C LEU A 296 -5.34 16.54 28.45
N MET A 297 -4.82 16.36 29.67
CA MET A 297 -5.61 16.05 30.87
C MET A 297 -6.55 17.20 31.25
N GLU A 298 -6.05 18.44 31.26
CA GLU A 298 -6.84 19.65 31.49
C GLU A 298 -7.95 19.81 30.45
N ALA A 299 -7.65 19.53 29.18
CA ALA A 299 -8.62 19.62 28.11
C ALA A 299 -9.67 18.50 28.15
N ASN A 300 -9.28 17.27 28.50
CA ASN A 300 -10.20 16.14 28.64
C ASN A 300 -9.58 14.99 29.48
N PRO A 301 -9.93 14.82 30.76
CA PRO A 301 -9.39 13.76 31.60
C PRO A 301 -9.68 12.35 31.08
N ALA A 302 -10.86 12.12 30.49
CA ALA A 302 -11.25 10.82 29.94
C ALA A 302 -10.38 10.41 28.73
N ALA A 303 -9.78 11.37 28.03
CA ALA A 303 -8.85 11.10 26.94
C ALA A 303 -7.55 10.44 27.43
N ILE A 304 -7.05 10.84 28.60
CA ILE A 304 -5.84 10.25 29.21
C ILE A 304 -6.10 8.81 29.61
N GLU A 305 -7.22 8.55 30.27
CA GLU A 305 -7.59 7.20 30.70
C GLU A 305 -7.77 6.28 29.48
N PHE A 306 -8.39 6.79 28.41
CA PHE A 306 -8.47 6.05 27.16
C PHE A 306 -7.10 5.69 26.60
N LEU A 307 -6.14 6.62 26.58
CA LEU A 307 -4.78 6.34 26.10
C LEU A 307 -4.10 5.25 26.95
N ARG A 308 -4.17 5.34 28.28
CA ARG A 308 -3.57 4.34 29.18
C ARG A 308 -4.15 2.94 28.98
N GLN A 309 -5.46 2.84 28.80
CA GLN A 309 -6.15 1.56 28.62
C GLN A 309 -5.97 0.96 27.23
N ASN A 310 -5.88 1.80 26.18
CA ASN A 310 -5.96 1.35 24.79
C ASN A 310 -4.64 1.47 24.02
N HIS A 311 -3.63 2.16 24.54
CA HIS A 311 -2.36 2.47 23.88
C HIS A 311 -1.19 2.28 24.85
N ASN A 312 -0.88 1.00 25.10
CA ASN A 312 0.14 0.54 26.04
C ASN A 312 1.55 0.40 25.44
N MET A 313 1.70 0.60 24.12
CA MET A 313 2.98 0.58 23.42
C MET A 313 3.67 1.96 23.46
N ILE A 314 4.92 2.01 23.02
CA ILE A 314 5.67 3.26 22.93
C ILE A 314 5.20 4.07 21.72
N TRP A 315 4.80 5.33 21.91
CA TRP A 315 4.33 6.18 20.81
C TRP A 315 4.90 7.60 20.85
N SER A 316 5.71 7.93 21.86
CA SER A 316 6.36 9.23 22.00
C SER A 316 7.89 9.13 21.86
N ARG A 317 8.48 10.12 21.17
CA ARG A 317 9.94 10.24 21.06
C ARG A 317 10.64 10.32 22.41
N SER A 318 9.98 10.84 23.45
CA SER A 318 10.53 10.92 24.82
C SER A 318 10.83 9.55 25.41
N GLN A 319 10.13 8.52 24.95
CA GLN A 319 10.24 7.13 25.40
C GLN A 319 11.12 6.26 24.47
N PHE A 320 11.45 6.75 23.27
CA PHE A 320 12.19 5.97 22.27
C PHE A 320 13.59 5.59 22.74
N GLY A 321 14.03 4.36 22.52
CA GLY A 321 15.43 3.99 22.63
C GLY A 321 16.30 4.75 21.64
N THR A 322 17.58 4.89 21.97
CA THR A 322 18.54 5.70 21.21
C THR A 322 19.36 4.87 20.23
N GLN A 323 19.28 3.55 20.23
CA GLN A 323 20.14 2.69 19.41
C GLN A 323 19.71 2.67 17.93
N ALA A 324 18.42 2.60 17.64
CA ALA A 324 17.91 2.57 16.25
C ALA A 324 18.08 3.88 15.46
N LYS A 325 18.51 4.96 16.14
CA LYS A 325 18.63 6.32 15.58
C LYS A 325 17.39 6.76 14.81
N CYS A 326 16.20 6.33 15.27
CA CYS A 326 14.92 6.54 14.63
C CYS A 326 14.02 7.45 15.45
N ASN A 327 13.59 8.57 14.87
CA ASN A 327 12.59 9.46 15.46
C ASN A 327 11.22 9.36 14.76
N TYR A 328 10.95 8.29 14.01
CA TYR A 328 9.69 8.11 13.31
C TYR A 328 8.59 7.79 14.32
N ILE A 329 7.49 8.53 14.23
CA ILE A 329 6.27 8.34 15.03
C ILE A 329 5.10 7.83 14.18
N THR A 330 5.31 7.68 12.87
CA THR A 330 4.31 7.16 11.92
C THR A 330 4.89 6.03 11.09
N ASN A 331 4.00 5.16 10.60
CA ASN A 331 4.34 4.02 9.76
C ASN A 331 4.35 4.37 8.26
N ASN A 332 4.83 5.57 7.90
CA ASN A 332 4.87 6.04 6.50
C ASN A 332 5.74 5.15 5.62
N LEU A 333 6.68 4.40 6.23
CA LEU A 333 7.56 3.48 5.53
C LEU A 333 6.76 2.30 4.95
N SER A 334 5.89 1.68 5.74
CA SER A 334 4.97 0.65 5.26
C SER A 334 3.98 1.18 4.22
N GLU A 335 3.45 2.39 4.41
CA GLU A 335 2.57 3.02 3.40
C GLU A 335 3.29 3.23 2.06
N SER A 336 4.56 3.64 2.11
CA SER A 336 5.41 3.82 0.92
C SER A 336 5.67 2.48 0.22
N PHE A 337 5.91 1.40 0.97
CA PHE A 337 6.04 0.06 0.42
C PHE A 337 4.75 -0.38 -0.27
N ASN A 338 3.62 -0.27 0.43
CA ASN A 338 2.31 -0.66 -0.09
C ASN A 338 1.93 0.09 -1.37
N SER A 339 2.31 1.37 -1.47
CA SER A 339 2.18 2.15 -2.71
C SER A 339 3.09 1.61 -3.81
N TRP A 340 4.35 1.35 -3.50
CA TRP A 340 5.36 0.87 -4.45
C TRP A 340 5.02 -0.49 -5.08
N ILE A 341 4.33 -1.37 -4.36
CA ILE A 341 3.89 -2.70 -4.85
C ILE A 341 2.42 -2.76 -5.25
N SER A 342 1.71 -1.64 -5.26
CA SER A 342 0.24 -1.59 -5.42
C SER A 342 -0.29 -2.35 -6.64
N GLU A 343 0.35 -2.19 -7.80
CA GLU A 343 0.00 -2.87 -9.05
C GLU A 343 0.21 -4.39 -9.00
N ALA A 344 1.23 -4.85 -8.26
CA ALA A 344 1.54 -6.28 -8.17
C ALA A 344 0.42 -7.06 -7.44
N ARG A 345 -0.35 -6.39 -6.59
CA ARG A 345 -1.42 -7.01 -5.77
C ARG A 345 -2.61 -7.54 -6.55
N TYR A 346 -2.68 -7.24 -7.85
CA TYR A 346 -3.72 -7.72 -8.78
C TYR A 346 -3.28 -8.93 -9.57
N LYS A 347 -2.01 -9.34 -9.47
CA LYS A 347 -1.45 -10.43 -10.24
C LYS A 347 -1.68 -11.78 -9.53
N PRO A 348 -1.65 -12.90 -10.27
CA PRO A 348 -1.50 -14.25 -9.71
C PRO A 348 -0.38 -14.32 -8.66
N VAL A 349 -0.48 -15.22 -7.68
CA VAL A 349 0.43 -15.20 -6.51
C VAL A 349 1.89 -15.30 -6.92
N LEU A 350 2.21 -16.16 -7.88
CA LEU A 350 3.57 -16.31 -8.40
C LEU A 350 4.06 -15.04 -9.10
N GLU A 351 3.21 -14.42 -9.93
CA GLU A 351 3.51 -13.16 -10.62
C GLU A 351 3.67 -11.98 -9.65
N LEU A 352 2.88 -11.95 -8.58
CA LEU A 352 3.00 -10.99 -7.49
C LEU A 352 4.37 -11.13 -6.83
N LEU A 353 4.77 -12.34 -6.44
CA LEU A 353 6.04 -12.60 -5.77
C LEU A 353 7.24 -12.28 -6.68
N ASP A 354 7.18 -12.67 -7.95
CA ASP A 354 8.23 -12.37 -8.92
C ASP A 354 8.30 -10.87 -9.23
N SER A 355 7.16 -10.19 -9.33
CA SER A 355 7.11 -8.73 -9.49
C SER A 355 7.77 -7.99 -8.32
N ILE A 356 7.53 -8.44 -7.09
CA ILE A 356 8.19 -7.88 -5.90
C ILE A 356 9.70 -8.17 -5.95
N ARG A 357 10.13 -9.38 -6.31
CA ARG A 357 11.55 -9.71 -6.51
C ARG A 357 12.21 -8.78 -7.53
N GLN A 358 11.61 -8.59 -8.71
CA GLN A 358 12.14 -7.71 -9.75
C GLN A 358 12.22 -6.24 -9.27
N LYS A 359 11.20 -5.78 -8.55
CA LYS A 359 11.20 -4.45 -7.92
C LYS A 359 12.33 -4.31 -6.90
N ILE A 360 12.56 -5.29 -6.03
CA ILE A 360 13.69 -5.31 -5.08
C ILE A 360 15.03 -5.27 -5.84
N MET A 361 15.22 -6.17 -6.80
CA MET A 361 16.44 -6.29 -7.61
C MET A 361 16.82 -4.95 -8.28
N THR A 362 15.87 -4.34 -8.98
CA THR A 362 16.08 -3.04 -9.67
C THR A 362 16.31 -1.89 -8.68
N LYS A 363 15.64 -1.90 -7.53
CA LYS A 363 15.83 -0.90 -6.47
C LYS A 363 17.24 -0.98 -5.91
N MET A 364 17.72 -2.18 -5.58
CA MET A 364 19.06 -2.39 -5.03
C MET A 364 20.15 -1.94 -6.00
N ASP A 365 20.03 -2.28 -7.30
CA ASP A 365 20.95 -1.78 -8.34
C ASP A 365 20.95 -0.25 -8.41
N SER A 366 19.77 0.35 -8.48
CA SER A 366 19.65 1.82 -8.53
C SER A 366 20.32 2.49 -7.33
N ARG A 367 20.21 1.91 -6.13
CA ARG A 367 20.88 2.45 -4.92
C ARG A 367 22.39 2.28 -4.97
N ARG A 368 22.90 1.13 -5.44
CA ARG A 368 24.34 0.93 -5.66
C ARG A 368 24.91 1.96 -6.63
N ARG A 369 24.25 2.17 -7.78
CA ARG A 369 24.68 3.14 -8.80
C ARG A 369 24.70 4.56 -8.24
N GLU A 370 23.72 4.93 -7.42
CA GLU A 370 23.68 6.24 -6.79
C GLU A 370 24.80 6.41 -5.75
N ALA A 371 25.03 5.41 -4.90
CA ALA A 371 26.10 5.44 -3.90
C ALA A 371 27.52 5.51 -4.49
N ARG A 372 27.73 5.02 -5.72
CA ARG A 372 29.02 5.18 -6.44
C ARG A 372 29.33 6.62 -6.79
N LYS A 373 28.32 7.48 -6.94
CA LYS A 373 28.49 8.90 -7.26
C LYS A 373 28.90 9.73 -6.03
N TRP A 374 28.62 9.23 -4.82
CA TRP A 374 28.87 9.97 -3.59
C TRP A 374 30.35 9.93 -3.23
N LYS A 375 30.96 11.12 -3.17
CA LYS A 375 32.39 11.32 -2.84
C LYS A 375 32.63 11.62 -1.36
N LEU A 376 31.62 12.18 -0.68
CA LEU A 376 31.69 12.53 0.74
C LEU A 376 31.45 11.29 1.62
N SER A 377 31.94 11.33 2.86
CA SER A 377 31.83 10.21 3.80
C SER A 377 30.43 10.04 4.40
N LEU A 378 29.62 11.10 4.41
CA LEU A 378 28.24 11.10 4.93
C LEU A 378 27.22 11.03 3.79
N VAL A 379 26.10 10.35 4.05
CA VAL A 379 24.99 10.28 3.09
C VAL A 379 24.36 11.67 2.87
N PRO A 380 23.81 11.96 1.68
CA PRO A 380 23.24 13.26 1.36
C PRO A 380 22.18 13.76 2.37
N ALA A 381 21.30 12.89 2.87
CA ALA A 381 20.28 13.27 3.83
C ALA A 381 20.84 13.74 5.18
N ALA A 382 21.99 13.21 5.60
CA ALA A 382 22.68 13.65 6.82
C ALA A 382 23.36 15.01 6.61
N LEU A 383 24.04 15.20 5.48
CA LEU A 383 24.63 16.47 5.10
C LEU A 383 23.58 17.58 5.01
N HIS A 384 22.45 17.31 4.38
CA HIS A 384 21.33 18.26 4.28
C HIS A 384 20.76 18.60 5.66
N HIS A 385 20.64 17.63 6.57
CA HIS A 385 20.20 17.89 7.95
C HIS A 385 21.17 18.82 8.67
N ILE A 386 22.47 18.54 8.55
CA ILE A 386 23.53 19.33 9.20
C ILE A 386 23.52 20.75 8.65
N ASP A 387 23.52 20.93 7.33
CA ASP A 387 23.46 22.24 6.68
C ASP A 387 22.23 23.05 7.13
N ALA A 388 21.07 22.41 7.23
CA ALA A 388 19.85 23.04 7.71
C ALA A 388 19.93 23.45 9.19
N LYS A 389 20.67 22.71 10.03
CA LYS A 389 20.82 22.98 11.47
C LYS A 389 22.00 23.87 11.81
N SER A 390 22.97 24.04 10.91
CA SER A 390 24.11 24.94 11.06
C SER A 390 23.84 26.36 10.56
N LYS A 391 22.62 26.66 10.10
CA LYS A 391 22.20 28.00 9.65
C LYS A 391 21.50 28.76 10.78
N GLY A 392 21.67 30.09 10.79
CA GLY A 392 20.92 30.98 11.70
C GLY A 392 21.29 30.84 13.17
N LEU A 393 22.54 30.51 13.48
CA LEU A 393 23.00 30.22 14.85
C LEU A 393 23.43 31.47 15.65
N GLY A 394 23.28 32.68 15.12
CA GLY A 394 23.76 33.91 15.75
C GLY A 394 23.14 34.23 17.11
N ASN A 395 21.95 33.70 17.42
CA ASN A 395 21.26 33.93 18.69
C ASN A 395 21.59 32.88 19.76
N TYR A 396 22.54 31.98 19.50
CA TYR A 396 22.97 30.95 20.45
C TYR A 396 24.24 31.42 21.16
N THR A 397 24.17 31.50 22.50
CA THR A 397 25.35 31.77 23.34
C THR A 397 25.95 30.45 23.80
N ILE A 398 27.27 30.31 23.67
CA ILE A 398 28.00 29.08 23.98
C ILE A 398 28.92 29.36 25.17
N CYS A 399 28.56 28.83 26.34
CA CYS A 399 29.35 28.90 27.55
C CYS A 399 30.14 27.59 27.70
N ARG A 400 31.39 27.59 27.24
CA ARG A 400 32.24 26.40 27.21
C ARG A 400 32.75 26.08 28.60
N SER A 401 32.53 24.84 29.05
CA SER A 401 33.19 24.28 30.24
C SER A 401 34.51 23.60 29.85
N SER A 402 34.54 22.96 28.68
CA SER A 402 35.75 22.31 28.13
C SER A 402 35.79 22.37 26.60
N ASN A 403 36.69 21.60 25.99
CA ASN A 403 36.72 21.38 24.54
C ASN A 403 35.56 20.53 24.03
N THR A 404 34.92 19.76 24.91
CA THR A 404 33.91 18.78 24.53
C THR A 404 32.59 18.96 25.28
N MET A 405 32.53 19.89 26.24
CA MET A 405 31.34 20.20 27.03
C MET A 405 31.04 21.70 27.04
N ALA A 406 29.78 22.06 26.80
CA ALA A 406 29.30 23.43 26.89
C ALA A 406 27.83 23.52 27.29
N GLU A 407 27.47 24.62 27.93
CA GLU A 407 26.09 25.10 27.97
C GLU A 407 25.81 25.90 26.70
N VAL A 408 24.74 25.55 26.01
CA VAL A 408 24.27 26.24 24.81
C VAL A 408 22.92 26.88 25.13
N ILE A 409 22.90 28.20 25.12
CA ILE A 409 21.75 29.02 25.51
C ILE A 409 21.12 29.60 24.25
N SER A 410 19.85 29.26 24.02
CA SER A 410 18.96 29.89 23.04
C SER A 410 17.95 30.79 23.77
N PRO A 411 17.20 31.66 23.05
CA PRO A 411 16.17 32.49 23.68
C PRO A 411 15.17 31.69 24.52
N ASP A 412 14.79 30.49 24.06
CA ASP A 412 13.74 29.68 24.68
C ASP A 412 14.26 28.53 25.56
N SER A 413 15.57 28.30 25.63
CA SER A 413 16.11 27.09 26.30
C SER A 413 17.59 27.17 26.64
N ARG A 414 18.00 26.39 27.63
CA ARG A 414 19.40 26.09 27.93
C ARG A 414 19.61 24.59 27.79
N CYS A 415 20.61 24.20 27.00
CA CYS A 415 20.97 22.81 26.81
C CYS A 415 22.42 22.55 27.15
N GLU A 416 22.69 21.53 27.95
CA GLU A 416 24.03 20.96 28.07
C GLU A 416 24.31 20.11 26.82
N VAL A 417 25.50 20.27 26.26
CA VAL A 417 26.00 19.51 25.10
C VAL A 417 27.34 18.88 25.47
N ILE A 418 27.43 17.55 25.26
CA ILE A 418 28.63 16.75 25.48
C ILE A 418 28.98 16.06 24.16
N LEU A 419 30.04 16.53 23.50
CA LEU A 419 30.43 16.14 22.15
C LEU A 419 30.96 14.70 22.08
N ASP A 420 31.81 14.30 23.04
CA ASP A 420 32.43 12.96 23.05
C ASP A 420 31.39 11.86 23.16
N GLU A 421 30.32 12.12 23.89
CA GLU A 421 29.20 11.20 24.09
C GLU A 421 28.08 11.37 23.05
N ARG A 422 28.19 12.38 22.17
CA ARG A 422 27.13 12.80 21.23
C ARG A 422 25.79 13.04 21.93
N LYS A 423 25.85 13.68 23.10
CA LYS A 423 24.71 13.93 23.98
C LYS A 423 24.34 15.41 24.00
N CYS A 424 23.04 15.64 24.10
CA CYS A 424 22.49 16.94 24.43
C CYS A 424 21.25 16.75 25.30
N THR A 425 21.01 17.61 26.29
CA THR A 425 19.81 17.49 27.16
C THR A 425 18.49 17.62 26.40
N CYS A 426 18.48 18.22 25.20
CA CYS A 426 17.32 18.20 24.31
C CYS A 426 16.95 16.80 23.78
N ARG A 427 17.83 15.80 23.94
CA ARG A 427 17.68 14.38 23.58
C ARG A 427 17.52 14.06 22.08
N SER A 428 17.31 15.07 21.24
CA SER A 428 17.16 14.93 19.79
C SER A 428 18.38 14.29 19.12
N TRP A 429 19.60 14.65 19.55
CA TRP A 429 20.83 14.09 18.97
C TRP A 429 20.91 12.58 19.22
N GLN A 430 20.62 12.15 20.45
CA GLN A 430 20.69 10.74 20.84
C GLN A 430 19.66 9.88 20.11
N VAL A 431 18.43 10.39 19.94
CA VAL A 431 17.33 9.65 19.27
C VAL A 431 17.51 9.62 17.76
N THR A 432 18.07 10.67 17.14
CA THR A 432 18.21 10.76 15.68
C THR A 432 19.56 10.29 15.17
N GLY A 433 20.59 10.25 16.02
CA GLY A 433 21.98 10.02 15.61
C GLY A 433 22.62 11.17 14.82
N LEU A 434 21.92 12.29 14.67
CA LEU A 434 22.39 13.47 13.96
C LEU A 434 22.47 14.65 14.92
N PRO A 435 23.50 15.52 14.84
CA PRO A 435 23.61 16.69 15.68
C PRO A 435 22.31 17.51 15.72
N CYS A 436 21.86 17.83 16.93
CA CYS A 436 20.75 18.76 17.12
C CYS A 436 21.23 20.21 16.88
N ILE A 437 20.31 21.19 16.93
CA ILE A 437 20.68 22.59 16.71
C ILE A 437 21.68 23.11 17.75
N HIS A 438 21.54 22.70 19.02
CA HIS A 438 22.47 23.06 20.10
C HIS A 438 23.86 22.47 19.86
N ALA A 439 23.93 21.21 19.43
CA ALA A 439 25.18 20.56 19.08
C ALA A 439 25.83 21.23 17.87
N CYS A 440 25.06 21.59 16.84
CA CYS A 440 25.58 22.33 15.70
C CYS A 440 26.14 23.69 16.10
N ALA A 441 25.46 24.43 16.98
CA ALA A 441 25.96 25.69 17.53
C ALA A 441 27.32 25.50 18.21
N PHE A 442 27.44 24.52 19.11
CA PHE A 442 28.70 24.26 19.78
C PHE A 442 29.80 23.80 18.82
N ILE A 443 29.54 22.81 17.96
CA ILE A 443 30.52 22.25 17.01
C ILE A 443 31.06 23.35 16.08
N THR A 444 30.18 24.19 15.53
CA THR A 444 30.59 25.24 14.59
C THR A 444 31.38 26.39 15.23
N SER A 445 31.35 26.51 16.56
CA SER A 445 32.21 27.44 17.31
C SER A 445 33.64 26.95 17.50
N LEU A 446 33.90 25.66 17.25
CA LEU A 446 35.23 25.06 17.33
C LEU A 446 36.01 25.34 16.03
N ARG A 447 37.34 25.34 16.11
CA ARG A 447 38.19 25.38 14.91
C ARG A 447 38.50 23.96 14.45
N GLY A 448 38.50 23.73 13.13
CA GLY A 448 38.94 22.46 12.54
C GLY A 448 38.04 21.26 12.84
N TYR A 449 36.74 21.48 13.10
CA TYR A 449 35.81 20.39 13.34
C TYR A 449 35.52 19.59 12.06
N GLU A 450 35.27 18.29 12.21
CA GLU A 450 34.78 17.43 11.13
C GLU A 450 33.45 16.79 11.49
N TRP A 451 32.43 17.00 10.65
CA TRP A 451 31.08 16.49 10.91
C TRP A 451 31.00 14.97 11.09
N LEU A 452 31.89 14.23 10.43
CA LEU A 452 31.94 12.77 10.52
C LEU A 452 32.11 12.28 11.96
N SER A 453 32.84 13.02 12.80
CA SER A 453 33.08 12.68 14.21
C SER A 453 31.83 12.79 15.09
N TYR A 454 30.87 13.60 14.69
CA TYR A 454 29.68 13.95 15.48
C TYR A 454 28.39 13.28 14.98
N VAL A 455 28.48 12.49 13.93
CA VAL A 455 27.35 11.79 13.31
C VAL A 455 27.45 10.30 13.61
N ASP A 456 26.32 9.66 13.83
CA ASP A 456 26.27 8.22 14.03
C ASP A 456 26.74 7.46 12.77
N PRO A 457 27.54 6.37 12.90
CA PRO A 457 28.05 5.62 11.75
C PRO A 457 26.98 5.14 10.77
N LEU A 458 25.73 4.93 11.22
CA LEU A 458 24.60 4.54 10.38
C LEU A 458 24.31 5.54 9.25
N PHE A 459 24.80 6.78 9.34
CA PHE A 459 24.63 7.83 8.32
C PHE A 459 25.84 7.98 7.38
N THR A 460 26.78 7.04 7.41
CA THR A 460 27.94 7.04 6.51
C THR A 460 27.60 6.43 5.16
N VAL A 461 28.29 6.88 4.11
CA VAL A 461 28.23 6.26 2.78
C VAL A 461 28.74 4.82 2.83
N SER A 462 29.68 4.51 3.73
CA SER A 462 30.16 3.15 3.96
C SER A 462 29.02 2.21 4.41
N LYS A 463 28.26 2.58 5.45
CA LYS A 463 27.08 1.82 5.89
C LYS A 463 26.00 1.73 4.82
N PHE A 464 25.75 2.82 4.09
CA PHE A 464 24.83 2.77 2.94
C PHE A 464 25.28 1.76 1.88
N ARG A 465 26.56 1.74 1.51
CA ARG A 465 27.11 0.78 0.54
C ARG A 465 27.00 -0.65 1.05
N ALA A 466 27.25 -0.89 2.34
CA ALA A 466 27.08 -2.20 2.96
C ALA A 466 25.62 -2.69 2.85
N ALA A 467 24.64 -1.80 3.06
CA ALA A 467 23.22 -2.15 2.94
C ALA A 467 22.85 -2.71 1.56
N TYR A 468 23.52 -2.26 0.50
CA TYR A 468 23.23 -2.64 -0.87
C TYR A 468 24.34 -3.46 -1.53
N ALA A 469 25.31 -3.98 -0.76
CA ALA A 469 26.48 -4.67 -1.27
C ALA A 469 26.11 -5.97 -1.99
N HIS A 470 25.12 -6.68 -1.47
CA HIS A 470 24.65 -7.96 -2.02
C HIS A 470 23.62 -7.79 -3.14
N GLU A 471 23.54 -8.78 -4.02
CA GLU A 471 22.70 -8.74 -5.21
C GLU A 471 21.61 -9.81 -5.14
N VAL A 472 20.40 -9.46 -5.57
CA VAL A 472 19.34 -10.42 -5.86
C VAL A 472 19.56 -10.90 -7.28
N VAL A 473 19.87 -12.18 -7.44
CA VAL A 473 20.18 -12.81 -8.73
C VAL A 473 18.91 -12.90 -9.57
N PRO A 474 18.98 -12.58 -10.89
CA PRO A 474 17.84 -12.70 -11.78
C PRO A 474 17.42 -14.17 -11.93
N LEU A 475 16.12 -14.40 -12.20
CA LEU A 475 15.59 -15.71 -12.54
C LEU A 475 15.49 -15.86 -14.06
N PRO A 476 15.79 -17.04 -14.62
CA PRO A 476 15.53 -17.34 -16.02
C PRO A 476 14.01 -17.46 -16.29
N ASP A 477 13.64 -17.72 -17.54
CA ASP A 477 12.23 -17.98 -17.85
C ASP A 477 11.73 -19.17 -17.03
N LYS A 478 10.45 -19.09 -16.68
CA LYS A 478 9.72 -20.12 -15.97
C LYS A 478 9.91 -21.52 -16.54
N ASN A 479 10.02 -21.69 -17.85
CA ASN A 479 10.20 -23.01 -18.46
C ASN A 479 11.57 -23.65 -18.18
N GLN A 480 12.55 -22.86 -17.73
CA GLN A 480 13.91 -23.27 -17.38
C GLN A 480 14.10 -23.50 -15.87
N TRP A 481 13.08 -23.26 -15.04
CA TRP A 481 13.16 -23.51 -13.60
C TRP A 481 13.22 -25.02 -13.32
N ILE A 482 13.81 -25.37 -12.18
CA ILE A 482 13.72 -26.74 -11.68
C ILE A 482 12.24 -27.10 -11.54
N LYS A 483 11.86 -28.22 -12.17
CA LYS A 483 10.53 -28.79 -12.02
C LYS A 483 10.54 -29.73 -10.84
N THR A 484 9.80 -29.38 -9.81
CA THR A 484 9.66 -30.21 -8.63
C THR A 484 8.56 -31.22 -8.88
N ASN A 485 8.91 -32.50 -8.95
CA ASN A 485 7.92 -33.58 -9.03
C ASN A 485 7.34 -33.81 -7.64
N LEU A 486 6.29 -33.06 -7.32
CA LEU A 486 5.48 -33.32 -6.14
C LEU A 486 4.45 -34.41 -6.47
N ASP A 487 4.23 -35.33 -5.54
CA ASP A 487 3.16 -36.35 -5.65
C ASP A 487 1.75 -35.74 -5.54
N TYR A 488 1.65 -34.43 -5.36
CA TYR A 488 0.42 -33.69 -5.23
C TYR A 488 0.46 -32.35 -5.97
N LYS A 489 -0.74 -31.88 -6.36
CA LYS A 489 -0.94 -30.55 -6.94
C LYS A 489 -1.27 -29.56 -5.82
N LEU A 490 -0.48 -28.50 -5.67
CA LEU A 490 -0.77 -27.44 -4.71
C LEU A 490 -1.94 -26.59 -5.22
N LEU A 491 -3.08 -26.69 -4.53
CA LEU A 491 -4.28 -25.96 -4.86
C LEU A 491 -4.26 -24.54 -4.30
N PRO A 492 -5.06 -23.62 -4.86
CA PRO A 492 -5.29 -22.30 -4.26
C PRO A 492 -5.85 -22.40 -2.82
N PRO A 493 -5.77 -21.31 -2.04
CA PRO A 493 -6.28 -21.30 -0.66
C PRO A 493 -7.78 -21.62 -0.58
N ILE A 494 -8.18 -22.34 0.48
CA ILE A 494 -9.54 -22.86 0.71
C ILE A 494 -10.61 -21.75 0.64
N LYS A 495 -10.30 -20.58 1.18
CA LYS A 495 -11.21 -19.43 1.13
C LYS A 495 -11.02 -18.66 -0.18
N ARG A 496 -11.71 -19.08 -1.23
CA ARG A 496 -12.11 -18.16 -2.30
C ARG A 496 -13.11 -17.16 -1.70
N ILE A 497 -12.67 -15.92 -1.46
CA ILE A 497 -13.60 -14.87 -1.08
C ILE A 497 -14.43 -14.53 -2.32
N ARG A 498 -15.74 -14.77 -2.21
CA ARG A 498 -16.73 -14.43 -3.22
C ARG A 498 -16.67 -12.94 -3.54
N ALA A 499 -16.85 -12.56 -4.81
CA ALA A 499 -17.10 -11.17 -5.15
C ALA A 499 -18.32 -10.66 -4.35
N ALA A 500 -18.35 -9.37 -3.98
CA ALA A 500 -19.40 -8.81 -3.11
C ALA A 500 -20.84 -9.00 -3.66
N ASP A 501 -20.92 -9.28 -4.95
CA ASP A 501 -22.09 -9.46 -5.79
C ASP A 501 -22.28 -10.91 -6.28
N GLU A 502 -21.42 -11.86 -5.89
CA GLU A 502 -21.64 -13.28 -6.13
C GLU A 502 -22.85 -13.70 -5.27
N PRO A 503 -23.99 -14.09 -5.88
CA PRO A 503 -25.23 -14.27 -5.14
C PRO A 503 -25.01 -15.33 -4.07
N THR A 504 -25.15 -14.93 -2.80
CA THR A 504 -25.47 -15.90 -1.77
C THR A 504 -26.73 -16.58 -2.25
N LYS A 505 -26.67 -17.88 -2.59
CA LYS A 505 -27.85 -18.73 -2.44
C LYS A 505 -28.14 -18.73 -0.94
N LYS A 506 -28.74 -17.64 -0.42
CA LYS A 506 -29.52 -17.69 0.81
C LYS A 506 -30.55 -18.73 0.47
N ARG A 507 -30.34 -19.94 0.96
CA ARG A 507 -31.26 -21.03 0.75
C ARG A 507 -32.59 -20.51 1.28
N HIS A 508 -33.55 -20.28 0.38
CA HIS A 508 -34.86 -19.79 0.76
C HIS A 508 -35.52 -20.91 1.57
N LYS A 509 -35.89 -20.61 2.82
CA LYS A 509 -36.66 -21.53 3.66
C LYS A 509 -38.10 -21.52 3.17
N CYS A 510 -38.58 -22.64 2.67
CA CYS A 510 -39.94 -22.80 2.21
C CYS A 510 -40.89 -22.62 3.40
N LYS A 511 -41.80 -21.63 3.33
CA LYS A 511 -42.78 -21.37 4.40
C LYS A 511 -43.80 -22.51 4.62
N ARG A 512 -43.90 -23.46 3.68
CA ARG A 512 -44.85 -24.59 3.73
C ARG A 512 -44.29 -25.80 4.48
N CYS A 513 -43.05 -26.20 4.19
CA CYS A 513 -42.44 -27.41 4.76
C CYS A 513 -41.20 -27.11 5.62
N ASN A 514 -40.83 -25.84 5.80
CA ASN A 514 -39.63 -25.37 6.49
C ASN A 514 -38.29 -25.89 5.93
N GLN A 515 -38.29 -26.56 4.77
CA GLN A 515 -37.09 -27.04 4.09
C GLN A 515 -36.50 -25.98 3.15
N PHE A 516 -35.21 -26.10 2.89
CA PHE A 516 -34.44 -25.14 2.11
C PHE A 516 -34.45 -25.48 0.60
N GLY A 517 -34.39 -24.46 -0.26
CA GLY A 517 -34.07 -24.64 -1.69
C GLY A 517 -35.24 -24.61 -2.68
N HIS A 518 -36.45 -24.28 -2.22
CA HIS A 518 -37.63 -24.06 -3.08
C HIS A 518 -38.59 -23.04 -2.46
N HIS A 519 -39.57 -22.57 -3.25
CA HIS A 519 -40.60 -21.62 -2.79
C HIS A 519 -41.88 -22.36 -2.39
N ALA A 520 -42.69 -21.76 -1.51
CA ALA A 520 -43.94 -22.38 -1.05
C ALA A 520 -44.90 -22.73 -2.21
N LYS A 521 -44.86 -21.95 -3.30
CA LYS A 521 -45.66 -22.17 -4.52
C LYS A 521 -45.22 -23.40 -5.33
N SER A 522 -43.96 -23.84 -5.21
CA SER A 522 -43.40 -24.99 -5.91
C SER A 522 -43.06 -26.16 -4.97
N CYS A 523 -43.55 -26.11 -3.73
CA CYS A 523 -43.30 -27.10 -2.70
C CYS A 523 -44.12 -28.37 -2.94
N LYS A 524 -43.44 -29.49 -3.22
CA LYS A 524 -44.02 -30.84 -3.32
C LYS A 524 -43.99 -31.62 -2.00
N ASN A 525 -43.37 -31.06 -0.95
CA ASN A 525 -43.26 -31.74 0.34
C ASN A 525 -44.59 -31.67 1.12
N PRO A 526 -44.91 -32.72 1.92
CA PRO A 526 -46.07 -32.72 2.82
C PRO A 526 -46.01 -31.56 3.82
N MET A 527 -47.17 -31.05 4.25
CA MET A 527 -47.24 -30.07 5.35
C MET A 527 -46.77 -30.74 6.65
N PRO A 528 -45.95 -30.07 7.48
CA PRO A 528 -45.65 -30.58 8.82
C PRO A 528 -46.96 -30.67 9.61
N SER A 529 -47.26 -31.86 10.17
CA SER A 529 -48.40 -32.04 11.05
C SER A 529 -48.21 -31.21 12.31
N THR A 530 -49.19 -30.36 12.61
CA THR A 530 -49.31 -29.73 13.93
C THR A 530 -49.58 -30.83 14.96
N ALA A 531 -48.58 -31.12 15.80
CA ALA A 531 -48.78 -31.85 17.03
C ALA A 531 -48.47 -30.91 18.20
N GLU A 532 -49.47 -30.80 19.08
CA GLU A 532 -49.54 -30.01 20.30
C GLU A 532 -48.58 -30.50 21.42
N PRO A 533 -48.42 -29.72 22.51
CA PRO A 533 -47.26 -29.80 23.40
C PRO A 533 -47.41 -30.88 24.47
N SER A 534 -46.28 -31.47 24.88
CA SER A 534 -46.18 -32.27 26.12
C SER A 534 -44.80 -32.10 26.75
N SER A 535 -44.75 -32.42 28.04
CA SER A 535 -44.18 -31.63 29.13
C SER A 535 -43.08 -32.35 29.93
N GLN A 536 -42.51 -31.62 30.90
CA GLN A 536 -41.73 -32.05 32.10
C GLN A 536 -40.19 -32.13 31.91
N ALA A 537 -39.34 -31.67 32.84
CA ALA A 537 -39.54 -31.46 34.29
C ALA A 537 -38.61 -30.37 34.91
N ASP A 538 -39.13 -29.81 36.01
CA ASP A 538 -38.50 -29.44 37.29
C ASP A 538 -37.45 -28.31 37.46
N GLY A 539 -37.84 -27.32 38.30
CA GLY A 539 -37.21 -27.20 39.62
C GLY A 539 -36.73 -25.83 40.12
N GLY A 540 -37.61 -25.08 40.80
CA GLY A 540 -37.31 -24.11 41.88
C GLY A 540 -36.75 -22.72 41.46
N SER A 541 -37.00 -21.62 42.15
CA SER A 541 -37.90 -21.24 43.25
C SER A 541 -37.86 -19.72 43.38
N HIS A 542 -39.03 -19.11 43.60
CA HIS A 542 -39.36 -17.81 44.18
C HIS A 542 -38.26 -16.76 44.53
N ALA A 543 -38.44 -15.53 44.00
CA ALA A 543 -38.53 -14.29 44.78
C ALA A 543 -39.01 -13.07 43.93
N THR A 544 -40.34 -12.86 43.88
CA THR A 544 -41.02 -11.59 44.26
C THR A 544 -40.20 -10.29 44.26
N PHE A 545 -40.62 -9.29 43.46
CA PHE A 545 -41.39 -8.13 43.97
C PHE A 545 -41.99 -7.27 42.84
N ASN A 546 -43.06 -6.59 43.22
CA ASN A 546 -44.17 -6.05 42.45
C ASN A 546 -44.00 -4.63 41.88
N SER A 547 -44.94 -4.31 40.98
CA SER A 547 -45.58 -3.00 40.74
C SER A 547 -44.81 -2.00 39.86
N THR A 548 -45.38 -1.34 38.84
CA THR A 548 -46.75 -0.83 38.60
C THR A 548 -46.98 -0.75 37.08
N ASN A 549 -48.10 -1.20 36.50
CA ASN A 549 -49.44 -0.59 36.43
C ASN A 549 -49.46 0.74 35.61
N TYR A 550 -49.91 0.74 34.35
CA TYR A 550 -51.27 1.16 33.98
C TYR A 550 -51.51 1.21 32.46
N ASN A 551 -52.74 0.82 32.12
CA ASN A 551 -53.41 0.81 30.82
C ASN A 551 -53.49 2.18 30.14
N SER A 552 -53.56 2.18 28.80
CA SER A 552 -54.78 2.66 28.12
C SER A 552 -54.82 2.27 26.64
N SER A 553 -55.83 1.48 26.35
CA SER A 553 -56.40 1.07 25.08
C SER A 553 -57.14 2.20 24.36
N THR A 554 -57.14 2.22 23.03
CA THR A 554 -58.32 2.45 22.12
C THR A 554 -57.83 2.40 20.66
N GLN A 555 -58.14 1.31 19.95
CA GLN A 555 -59.23 1.15 18.97
C GLN A 555 -58.99 1.76 17.56
N SER A 556 -58.57 0.86 16.66
CA SER A 556 -59.15 0.54 15.33
C SER A 556 -59.84 1.64 14.50
N SER A 557 -59.35 1.85 13.27
CA SER A 557 -60.18 1.70 12.05
C SER A 557 -59.32 1.58 10.77
N TYR A 558 -59.86 0.82 9.81
CA TYR A 558 -59.33 0.45 8.49
C TYR A 558 -59.38 1.60 7.46
N HIS A 559 -58.36 1.73 6.58
CA HIS A 559 -58.43 1.57 5.10
C HIS A 559 -57.21 2.16 4.35
N ASP A 560 -56.68 1.38 3.39
CA ASP A 560 -55.75 1.72 2.29
C ASP A 560 -56.48 2.58 1.21
N PRO A 561 -55.86 3.54 0.47
CA PRO A 561 -55.10 3.21 -0.76
C PRO A 561 -53.97 4.17 -1.22
N ARG A 562 -52.89 3.57 -1.75
CA ARG A 562 -52.18 3.88 -3.03
C ARG A 562 -51.58 5.29 -3.33
N LYS A 563 -50.30 5.20 -3.79
CA LYS A 563 -49.67 5.80 -5.01
C LYS A 563 -49.00 7.21 -4.96
N ARG A 564 -47.77 7.18 -5.53
CA ARG A 564 -47.00 8.25 -6.24
C ARG A 564 -46.45 9.36 -5.32
N GLY A 565 -45.23 9.88 -5.49
CA GLY A 565 -44.15 9.72 -6.45
C GLY A 565 -43.13 10.82 -6.11
N ARG A 566 -41.83 10.51 -6.03
CA ARG A 566 -40.81 11.50 -5.64
C ARG A 566 -40.08 12.01 -6.87
N LYS A 567 -40.31 13.29 -7.20
CA LYS A 567 -39.60 14.06 -8.23
C LYS A 567 -38.18 14.40 -7.78
N ARG A 568 -37.28 14.41 -8.76
CA ARG A 568 -35.90 14.91 -8.77
C ARG A 568 -35.84 16.41 -8.45
N ALA A 569 -34.82 16.83 -7.71
CA ALA A 569 -34.32 18.21 -7.70
C ALA A 569 -32.81 18.19 -7.96
N THR A 570 -32.41 18.89 -9.03
CA THR A 570 -31.07 19.25 -9.47
C THR A 570 -30.48 20.34 -8.58
N TYR A 571 -29.17 20.31 -8.32
CA TYR A 571 -28.44 21.41 -7.71
C TYR A 571 -27.37 21.94 -8.66
N THR A 572 -27.47 23.23 -8.95
CA THR A 572 -26.55 24.10 -9.69
C THR A 572 -25.53 24.72 -8.74
N GLN A 573 -24.31 24.96 -9.23
CA GLN A 573 -23.27 25.77 -8.57
C GLN A 573 -23.59 27.28 -8.67
N PRO A 574 -22.94 28.10 -7.83
CA PRO A 574 -22.51 29.43 -8.27
C PRO A 574 -21.06 29.81 -7.91
N LEU A 575 -20.60 30.81 -8.67
CA LEU A 575 -19.28 31.46 -8.73
C LEU A 575 -19.10 32.60 -7.69
N ALA A 576 -17.87 33.14 -7.69
CA ALA A 576 -17.17 34.01 -6.74
C ALA A 576 -17.77 35.40 -6.41
N GLY A 577 -17.34 35.94 -5.26
CA GLY A 577 -17.44 37.35 -4.84
C GLY A 577 -16.52 37.62 -3.64
N THR A 578 -15.77 38.74 -3.70
CA THR A 578 -14.66 39.19 -2.83
C THR A 578 -15.11 39.93 -1.57
N SER A 579 -14.40 39.79 -0.43
CA SER A 579 -14.01 40.90 0.49
C SER A 579 -13.14 40.40 1.66
N SER A 580 -12.31 41.32 2.15
CA SER A 580 -11.07 41.18 2.93
C SER A 580 -11.25 41.04 4.44
N ILE A 581 -10.46 40.20 5.12
CA ILE A 581 -9.98 40.40 6.51
C ILE A 581 -8.59 39.71 6.68
N GLU A 582 -7.61 40.49 7.14
CA GLU A 582 -6.24 40.11 7.54
C GLU A 582 -6.27 39.17 8.77
N GLY A 583 -5.50 38.08 8.83
CA GLY A 583 -4.10 38.07 9.22
C GLY A 583 -3.91 37.03 10.35
N LEU A 584 -3.03 36.04 10.13
CA LEU A 584 -2.37 35.11 11.07
C LEU A 584 -2.07 33.78 10.33
N THR A 585 -1.02 33.80 9.51
CA THR A 585 -0.49 32.62 8.84
C THR A 585 0.38 31.79 9.79
N SER A 586 -0.03 30.54 9.99
CA SER A 586 0.77 29.46 10.59
C SER A 586 1.59 28.78 9.47
N PRO A 587 2.87 28.44 9.66
CA PRO A 587 3.66 27.84 8.59
C PRO A 587 3.33 26.35 8.44
N GLU A 588 2.61 26.02 7.37
CA GLU A 588 2.50 24.66 6.84
C GLU A 588 3.83 24.24 6.21
N VAL A 589 4.38 23.12 6.67
CA VAL A 589 5.51 22.44 6.05
C VAL A 589 5.03 21.80 4.75
N GLN A 590 5.19 22.50 3.62
CA GLN A 590 5.16 21.89 2.30
C GLN A 590 6.51 21.20 2.05
N MET A 591 6.56 19.87 2.13
CA MET A 591 7.60 19.10 1.47
C MET A 591 7.09 18.69 0.09
N THR A 592 7.79 19.16 -0.93
CA THR A 592 7.52 18.93 -2.35
C THR A 592 7.73 17.46 -2.72
N ASN A 593 6.70 16.87 -3.34
CA ASN A 593 6.80 15.64 -4.10
C ASN A 593 7.58 15.89 -5.39
N LEU A 594 8.87 15.54 -5.43
CA LEU A 594 9.58 15.38 -6.70
C LEU A 594 9.39 13.93 -7.17
N ALA A 595 8.34 13.74 -7.95
CA ALA A 595 8.20 12.59 -8.82
C ALA A 595 9.26 12.67 -9.93
N SER A 596 10.03 11.60 -10.06
CA SER A 596 10.98 11.36 -11.13
C SER A 596 10.25 11.13 -12.45
N SER A 597 10.33 12.08 -13.38
CA SER A 597 10.13 11.86 -14.81
C SER A 597 11.28 12.48 -15.59
N SER A 598 12.19 11.64 -16.08
CA SER A 598 13.20 12.02 -17.06
C SER A 598 13.08 11.08 -18.25
N GLU A 599 12.13 11.36 -19.14
CA GLU A 599 12.17 10.89 -20.52
C GLU A 599 12.71 12.04 -21.37
N ALA A 600 13.97 11.92 -21.78
CA ALA A 600 14.55 12.79 -22.79
C ALA A 600 14.05 12.32 -24.18
N LYS A 601 13.46 13.24 -24.95
CA LYS A 601 13.29 13.09 -26.40
C LYS A 601 14.32 13.95 -27.14
N PRO A 602 14.84 13.50 -28.30
CA PRO A 602 15.95 14.13 -28.99
C PRO A 602 15.49 15.35 -29.78
N ILE A 603 16.37 16.35 -29.89
CA ILE A 603 16.23 17.47 -30.83
C ILE A 603 17.38 17.34 -31.83
N GLU A 604 17.02 17.00 -33.07
CA GLU A 604 17.87 17.14 -34.25
C GLU A 604 17.66 18.52 -34.89
N GLY A 605 18.75 19.11 -35.39
CA GLY A 605 18.72 20.04 -36.52
C GLY A 605 18.90 21.53 -36.18
N LEU A 606 20.13 22.02 -36.30
CA LEU A 606 20.54 22.95 -37.37
C LEU A 606 22.04 23.30 -37.25
N GLN A 607 22.65 23.47 -38.42
CA GLN A 607 24.08 23.40 -38.74
C GLN A 607 24.72 24.81 -38.91
N PRO A 608 26.01 24.93 -39.30
CA PRO A 608 27.02 25.79 -38.66
C PRO A 608 27.29 27.14 -39.35
N LEU A 609 28.08 28.00 -38.70
CA LEU A 609 28.76 29.14 -39.34
C LEU A 609 30.20 29.30 -38.80
N GLU A 610 31.05 29.78 -39.71
CA GLU A 610 32.48 29.52 -39.85
C GLU A 610 33.46 30.49 -39.13
N LYS A 611 34.69 29.99 -38.96
CA LYS A 611 36.04 30.61 -39.15
C LYS A 611 36.42 31.95 -38.48
N GLN A 612 37.53 31.91 -37.73
CA GLN A 612 38.80 32.66 -37.97
C GLN A 612 39.86 32.24 -36.92
N GLN A 613 40.91 31.50 -37.31
CA GLN A 613 42.29 31.93 -37.61
C GLN A 613 43.15 32.45 -36.43
N LEU A 614 44.25 31.74 -36.14
CA LEU A 614 45.63 32.21 -35.83
C LEU A 614 46.48 31.01 -35.38
N GLN A 615 47.19 30.35 -36.31
CA GLN A 615 48.63 30.46 -36.59
C GLN A 615 49.58 29.93 -35.49
N ILE A 616 50.24 28.83 -35.85
CA ILE A 616 51.33 28.15 -35.15
C ILE A 616 52.65 28.77 -35.64
N GLY A 617 53.52 29.14 -34.72
CA GLY A 617 54.93 29.41 -34.98
C GLY A 617 55.80 28.56 -34.07
N SER A 618 56.64 27.70 -34.64
CA SER A 618 57.89 27.21 -34.04
C SER A 618 59.02 28.13 -34.52
N PRO A 619 60.16 28.30 -33.82
CA PRO A 619 61.23 27.28 -33.85
C PRO A 619 62.19 27.21 -32.63
N SER A 620 63.06 26.18 -32.64
CA SER A 620 64.47 26.10 -32.14
C SER A 620 64.77 26.48 -30.66
N GLY A 621 65.51 25.74 -29.83
CA GLY A 621 66.73 24.95 -30.04
C GLY A 621 67.78 25.39 -28.99
N PHE A 622 68.63 24.46 -28.51
CA PHE A 622 69.71 24.61 -27.51
C PHE A 622 69.25 24.87 -26.05
N GLY A 623 69.84 24.31 -25.00
CA GLY A 623 71.04 23.52 -24.78
C GLY A 623 71.34 23.53 -23.27
N THR A 624 72.09 22.52 -22.82
CA THR A 624 72.56 22.18 -21.44
C THR A 624 71.54 21.73 -20.42
#